data_AF-A0A5J4ZCW3-F1
#
_entry.id   AF-A0A5J4ZCW3-F1
#
_cell.length_a   1.000
_cell.length_b   1.000
_cell.length_c   1.000
_cell.angle_alpha   90.00
_cell.angle_beta   90.00
_cell.angle_gamma   90.00
#
_symmetry.space_group_name_H-M   'P 1'
#
loop_
_entity.id
_entity.type
_entity.pdbx_description
1 polymer ?
#
loop_
_entity_poly.entity_id
_entity_poly.type
_entity_poly.pdbx_seq_one_letter_code
_entity_poly.pdbx_strand_id
1 'polypeptide(L)'
;MILFEKFGFTHTGHVTIAVSSVSVTSTLARPDPSHLGFFLLSEESLIQVLLEFQQNPSFCVLYSKYISLLFTFRDLSPPPHTSFNQSYPVTAPNEYSLFFANCAPESQVTMDVRTEVYNFDAGGVKDFLPAGLTQLPTIFFLFSLIYFAFIGFWIYICYKSKRSVHRIHLLMAGLLLMKALNLICAAEDKHYVKVTGTPHGWDVLFYIFQSIRVVLLFTVIVLIGTGWSFLKPFLQEKEKKVLMIVIPLQVLANVASIVIGETGPFIKDWVTWNQVFLLVDIICCCAIIFPIVWSIRIVVFALKTIAAYKYQWVSNAAEEIASLAFYVVMFYMFRPVEKNEYFVLDEEEEEAAEMALREEEFEL
;
A
#
# COMPACT_ATOMS: atom_id res chain seq x y z
N MET A 1 22.36 12.72 13.94
CA MET A 1 21.95 13.24 12.61
C MET A 1 20.44 13.14 12.48
N ILE A 2 19.82 14.04 11.73
CA ILE A 2 18.37 14.11 11.48
C ILE A 2 18.15 14.05 9.96
N LEU A 3 17.34 13.10 9.49
CA LEU A 3 16.95 12.99 8.08
C LEU A 3 15.84 14.01 7.80
N PHE A 4 16.01 14.83 6.76
CA PHE A 4 14.98 15.74 6.28
C PHE A 4 14.21 15.10 5.12
N GLU A 5 14.92 14.67 4.08
CA GLU A 5 14.27 14.18 2.86
C GLU A 5 15.20 13.24 2.08
N LYS A 6 14.62 12.30 1.33
CA LYS A 6 15.32 11.43 0.37
C LYS A 6 14.84 11.80 -1.03
N PHE A 7 15.77 12.09 -1.94
CA PHE A 7 15.44 12.57 -3.28
C PHE A 7 16.37 12.00 -4.36
N GLY A 8 15.79 11.63 -5.50
CA GLY A 8 16.52 11.13 -6.66
C GLY A 8 16.90 12.26 -7.60
N PHE A 9 18.18 12.63 -7.62
CA PHE A 9 18.69 13.74 -8.42
C PHE A 9 19.12 13.30 -9.83
N THR A 10 18.87 14.17 -10.80
CA THR A 10 19.46 14.10 -12.14
C THR A 10 20.69 15.02 -12.21
N HIS A 11 21.30 15.16 -13.38
CA HIS A 11 22.41 16.10 -13.61
C HIS A 11 21.96 17.58 -13.51
N THR A 12 20.65 17.85 -13.48
CA THR A 12 20.06 19.19 -13.31
C THR A 12 19.53 19.41 -11.90
N GLY A 13 19.89 18.54 -10.95
CA GLY A 13 19.43 18.57 -9.57
C GLY A 13 19.91 19.78 -8.79
N HIS A 14 19.05 20.33 -7.94
CA HIS A 14 19.36 21.45 -7.05
C HIS A 14 18.78 21.22 -5.66
N VAL A 15 19.52 21.65 -4.65
CA VAL A 15 19.10 21.65 -3.24
C VAL A 15 19.20 23.07 -2.71
N THR A 16 18.08 23.63 -2.28
CA THR A 16 18.04 24.96 -1.66
C THR A 16 17.72 24.79 -0.20
N ILE A 17 18.52 25.40 0.67
CA ILE A 17 18.31 25.36 2.10
C ILE A 17 18.24 26.77 2.63
N ALA A 18 17.11 27.08 3.27
CA ALA A 18 16.89 28.31 4.00
C ALA A 18 16.69 28.00 5.48
N VAL A 19 17.45 28.69 6.33
CA VAL A 19 17.36 28.57 7.78
C VAL A 19 17.15 29.95 8.38
N SER A 20 16.27 30.06 9.37
CA SER A 20 16.03 31.28 10.13
C SER A 20 15.86 30.99 11.62
N SER A 21 15.88 32.04 12.44
CA SER A 21 15.65 31.94 13.89
C SER A 21 16.63 30.99 14.60
N VAL A 22 17.88 30.90 14.12
CA VAL A 22 18.85 29.93 14.67
C VAL A 22 19.28 30.36 16.07
N SER A 23 19.09 29.44 17.01
CA SER A 23 19.54 29.51 18.40
C SER A 23 20.30 28.23 18.75
N VAL A 24 21.48 28.39 19.35
CA VAL A 24 22.31 27.26 19.80
C VAL A 24 22.63 27.47 21.28
N THR A 25 22.19 26.55 22.12
CA THR A 25 22.48 26.52 23.56
C THR A 25 23.33 25.30 23.88
N SER A 26 24.24 25.43 24.85
CA SER A 26 25.03 24.29 25.35
C SER A 26 25.23 24.44 26.86
N THR A 27 25.23 23.31 27.55
CA THR A 27 25.60 23.21 28.98
C THR A 27 27.12 23.29 29.18
N LEU A 28 27.90 23.08 28.12
CA LEU A 28 29.35 23.18 28.10
C LEU A 28 29.80 24.55 27.54
N ALA A 29 31.04 24.63 27.04
CA ALA A 29 31.54 25.79 26.34
C ALA A 29 30.76 26.05 25.03
N ARG A 30 30.84 27.28 24.52
CA ARG A 30 30.18 27.67 23.26
C ARG A 30 30.61 26.72 22.13
N PRO A 31 29.66 26.02 21.47
CA PRO A 31 30.00 25.02 20.45
C PRO A 31 30.59 25.67 19.19
N ASP A 32 31.55 24.98 18.56
CA ASP A 32 32.13 25.40 17.28
C ASP A 32 31.05 25.32 16.18
N PRO A 33 30.74 26.42 15.48
CA PRO A 33 29.75 26.41 14.41
C PRO A 33 30.08 25.47 13.22
N SER A 34 31.31 24.95 13.05
CA SER A 34 31.57 23.92 12.02
C SER A 34 31.03 22.55 12.38
N HIS A 35 30.73 22.28 13.66
CA HIS A 35 30.20 20.99 14.10
C HIS A 35 28.70 20.85 13.87
N LEU A 36 28.08 21.84 13.22
CA LEU A 36 26.67 21.97 12.96
C LEU A 36 26.47 22.27 11.49
N GLY A 37 25.70 21.47 10.76
CA GLY A 37 25.53 21.69 9.33
C GLY A 37 24.67 20.67 8.62
N PHE A 38 24.44 20.95 7.33
CA PHE A 38 23.67 20.14 6.41
C PHE A 38 24.56 19.52 5.35
N PHE A 39 24.24 18.29 4.98
CA PHE A 39 24.98 17.53 3.98
C PHE A 39 24.06 16.56 3.24
N LEU A 40 24.47 16.18 2.04
CA LEU A 40 23.88 15.10 1.27
C LEU A 40 24.71 13.83 1.45
N LEU A 41 24.01 12.71 1.55
CA LEU A 41 24.60 11.39 1.65
C LEU A 41 23.88 10.44 0.71
N SER A 42 24.63 9.75 -0.15
CA SER A 42 24.07 8.69 -0.99
C SER A 42 23.90 7.40 -0.18
N GLU A 43 23.01 6.52 -0.64
CA GLU A 43 22.76 5.23 0.02
C GLU A 43 24.02 4.33 0.02
N GLU A 44 24.81 4.37 -1.05
CA GLU A 44 26.08 3.63 -1.15
C GLU A 44 27.12 4.13 -0.13
N SER A 45 27.20 5.45 0.07
CA SER A 45 28.16 6.07 0.99
C SER A 45 27.73 5.96 2.46
N LEU A 46 26.45 5.72 2.75
CA LEU A 46 25.93 5.58 4.11
C LEU A 46 26.63 4.46 4.88
N ILE A 47 26.89 3.31 4.23
CA ILE A 47 27.57 2.18 4.86
C ILE A 47 28.98 2.58 5.31
N GLN A 48 29.72 3.30 4.46
CA GLN A 48 31.09 3.73 4.77
C GLN A 48 31.12 4.73 5.94
N VAL A 49 30.19 5.68 5.97
CA VAL A 49 30.05 6.65 7.08
C VAL A 49 29.69 5.94 8.38
N LEU A 50 28.80 4.95 8.35
CA LEU A 50 28.44 4.16 9.53
C LEU A 50 29.63 3.37 10.07
N LEU A 51 30.49 2.83 9.20
CA LEU A 51 31.72 2.16 9.60
C LEU A 51 32.72 3.13 10.25
N GLU A 52 32.91 4.34 9.69
CA GLU A 52 33.75 5.38 10.30
C GLU A 52 33.25 5.77 11.69
N PHE A 53 31.93 5.89 11.86
CA PHE A 53 31.30 6.21 13.14
C PHE A 53 31.47 5.08 14.17
N GLN A 54 31.34 3.81 13.76
CA GLN A 54 31.56 2.67 14.64
C GLN A 54 33.03 2.55 15.10
N GLN A 55 33.98 2.90 14.24
CA GLN A 55 35.40 2.85 14.57
C GLN A 55 35.82 3.99 15.49
N ASN A 56 35.18 5.17 15.39
CA ASN A 56 35.51 6.32 16.22
C ASN A 56 34.25 7.03 16.75
N PRO A 57 33.88 6.83 18.02
CA PRO A 57 32.66 7.41 18.58
C PRO A 57 32.72 8.95 18.75
N SER A 58 33.90 9.57 18.69
CA SER A 58 34.03 11.05 18.69
C SER A 58 34.07 11.64 17.28
N PHE A 59 33.85 10.83 16.24
CA PHE A 59 33.83 11.26 14.86
C PHE A 59 32.62 12.14 14.54
N CYS A 60 32.87 13.30 13.92
CA CYS A 60 31.82 14.11 13.35
C CYS A 60 31.64 13.80 11.87
N VAL A 61 30.42 13.41 11.49
CA VAL A 61 30.03 13.07 10.11
C VAL A 61 30.30 14.20 9.11
N LEU A 62 30.29 15.46 9.54
CA LEU A 62 30.55 16.63 8.69
C LEU A 62 31.99 16.68 8.15
N TYR A 63 32.92 15.90 8.72
CA TYR A 63 34.29 15.78 8.23
C TYR A 63 34.52 14.54 7.35
N SER A 64 33.52 13.70 7.13
CA SER A 64 33.67 12.52 6.28
C SER A 64 33.89 12.95 4.83
N LYS A 65 34.81 12.26 4.13
CA LYS A 65 35.04 12.45 2.70
C LYS A 65 33.94 11.86 1.81
N TYR A 66 33.04 11.08 2.40
CA TYR A 66 31.96 10.38 1.67
C TYR A 66 30.64 11.17 1.65
N ILE A 67 30.59 12.31 2.33
CA ILE A 67 29.44 13.22 2.28
C ILE A 67 29.67 14.35 1.28
N SER A 68 28.58 14.90 0.74
CA SER A 68 28.60 16.19 0.07
C SER A 68 28.13 17.25 1.07
N LEU A 69 29.10 17.93 1.70
CA LEU A 69 28.83 19.02 2.63
C LEU A 69 28.19 20.20 1.87
N LEU A 70 27.05 20.69 2.36
CA LEU A 70 26.35 21.83 1.74
C LEU A 70 26.68 23.12 2.48
N PHE A 71 26.33 23.20 3.77
CA PHE A 71 26.58 24.39 4.58
C PHE A 71 26.80 24.05 6.04
N THR A 72 27.54 24.91 6.74
CA THR A 72 27.75 24.82 8.20
C THR A 72 27.29 26.09 8.90
N PHE A 73 27.11 26.05 10.21
CA PHE A 73 26.66 27.24 10.96
C PHE A 73 27.71 28.36 11.01
N ARG A 74 28.93 28.13 10.50
CA ARG A 74 29.93 29.20 10.27
C ARG A 74 29.46 30.22 9.23
N ASP A 75 28.61 29.79 8.30
CA ASP A 75 28.14 30.59 7.17
C ASP A 75 26.86 31.38 7.50
N LEU A 76 26.36 31.29 8.74
CA LEU A 76 25.19 32.04 9.20
C LEU A 76 25.48 33.54 9.23
N SER A 77 24.50 34.35 8.85
CA SER A 77 24.62 35.79 8.97
C SER A 77 24.77 36.21 10.44
N PRO A 78 25.63 37.22 10.72
CA PRO A 78 25.79 37.74 12.08
C PRO A 78 24.48 38.37 12.58
N PRO A 79 24.28 38.47 13.92
CA PRO A 79 23.10 39.10 14.51
C PRO A 79 22.88 40.52 13.94
N PRO A 80 21.63 40.98 13.70
CA PRO A 80 20.38 40.54 14.33
C PRO A 80 19.60 39.44 13.59
N HIS A 81 19.97 39.10 12.35
CA HIS A 81 19.33 38.02 11.59
C HIS A 81 20.26 36.82 11.59
N THR A 82 19.95 35.77 12.34
CA THR A 82 20.66 34.47 12.26
C THR A 82 19.98 33.60 11.19
N SER A 83 20.26 33.90 9.93
CA SER A 83 19.62 33.24 8.79
C SER A 83 20.61 32.87 7.70
N PHE A 84 20.21 31.95 6.85
CA PHE A 84 20.96 31.50 5.68
C PHE A 84 19.99 31.13 4.58
N ASN A 85 20.32 31.40 3.32
CA ASN A 85 19.54 30.97 2.16
C ASN A 85 20.46 30.82 0.96
N GLN A 86 20.72 29.57 0.56
CA GLN A 86 21.61 29.26 -0.56
C GLN A 86 21.11 28.04 -1.32
N SER A 87 21.34 28.03 -2.63
CA SER A 87 21.09 26.90 -3.52
C SER A 87 22.39 26.23 -3.96
N TYR A 88 22.39 24.90 -3.99
CA TYR A 88 23.53 24.05 -4.32
C TYR A 88 23.19 23.15 -5.50
N PRO A 89 23.99 23.18 -6.59
CA PRO A 89 23.80 22.26 -7.70
C PRO A 89 24.31 20.87 -7.34
N VAL A 90 23.53 19.84 -7.68
CA VAL A 90 23.90 18.42 -7.54
C VAL A 90 24.23 17.88 -8.92
N THR A 91 25.53 17.80 -9.23
CA THR A 91 26.00 17.40 -10.57
C THR A 91 26.04 15.88 -10.77
N ALA A 92 26.24 15.12 -9.69
CA ALA A 92 26.31 13.67 -9.72
C ALA A 92 24.88 13.09 -9.58
N PRO A 93 24.36 12.37 -10.58
CA PRO A 93 23.00 11.85 -10.53
C PRO A 93 22.95 10.59 -9.66
N ASN A 94 22.34 10.68 -8.49
CA ASN A 94 22.09 9.55 -7.60
C ASN A 94 20.89 9.83 -6.68
N GLU A 95 20.48 8.85 -5.89
CA GLU A 95 19.56 9.07 -4.77
C GLU A 95 20.34 9.54 -3.54
N TYR A 96 20.01 10.74 -3.06
CA TYR A 96 20.65 11.36 -1.91
C TYR A 96 19.63 11.62 -0.81
N SER A 97 20.09 11.48 0.42
CA SER A 97 19.37 11.86 1.62
C SER A 97 19.96 13.15 2.18
N LEU A 98 19.11 14.14 2.44
CA LEU A 98 19.47 15.39 3.07
C LEU A 98 19.44 15.22 4.60
N PHE A 99 20.58 15.45 5.24
CA PHE A 99 20.72 15.32 6.68
C PHE A 99 21.16 16.63 7.32
N PHE A 100 20.73 16.82 8.55
CA PHE A 100 21.35 17.75 9.50
C PHE A 100 22.17 16.97 10.53
N ALA A 101 23.38 17.42 10.82
CA ALA A 101 24.19 16.88 11.91
C ALA A 101 24.47 17.94 12.97
N ASN A 102 24.33 17.52 14.22
CA ASN A 102 24.88 18.19 15.38
C ASN A 102 25.93 17.27 16.01
N CYS A 103 27.20 17.63 15.83
CA CYS A 103 28.34 16.94 16.42
C CYS A 103 28.86 17.63 17.69
N ALA A 104 28.22 18.72 18.16
CA ALA A 104 28.64 19.39 19.37
C ALA A 104 28.02 18.69 20.60
N PRO A 105 28.83 18.22 21.56
CA PRO A 105 28.33 17.49 22.73
C PRO A 105 27.47 18.42 23.62
N GLU A 106 26.40 17.86 24.18
CA GLU A 106 25.47 18.56 25.08
C GLU A 106 25.01 19.93 24.55
N SER A 107 24.74 19.99 23.25
CA SER A 107 24.23 21.20 22.59
C SER A 107 22.81 20.97 22.06
N GLN A 108 21.97 21.99 22.19
CA GLN A 108 20.62 22.04 21.64
C GLN A 108 20.54 23.13 20.60
N VAL A 109 19.89 22.81 19.48
CA VAL A 109 19.75 23.69 18.33
C VAL A 109 18.27 23.88 18.07
N THR A 110 17.83 25.13 18.01
CA THR A 110 16.49 25.53 17.61
C THR A 110 16.60 26.37 16.35
N MET A 111 15.82 26.05 15.32
CA MET A 111 15.85 26.75 14.05
C MET A 111 14.57 26.45 13.25
N ASP A 112 14.19 27.40 12.41
CA ASP A 112 13.18 27.21 11.36
C ASP A 112 13.92 26.85 10.07
N VAL A 113 13.55 25.72 9.44
CA VAL A 113 14.24 25.21 8.25
C VAL A 113 13.23 25.04 7.13
N ARG A 114 13.57 25.56 5.95
CA ARG A 114 12.86 25.32 4.69
C ARG A 114 13.83 24.74 3.68
N THR A 115 13.52 23.54 3.19
CA THR A 115 14.29 22.84 2.17
C THR A 115 13.49 22.78 0.88
N GLU A 116 14.14 23.03 -0.26
CA GLU A 116 13.57 22.80 -1.58
C GLU A 116 14.53 21.91 -2.37
N VAL A 117 14.08 20.70 -2.70
CA VAL A 117 14.82 19.75 -3.54
C VAL A 117 14.08 19.56 -4.85
N TYR A 118 14.76 19.74 -5.97
CA TYR A 118 14.13 19.66 -7.28
C TYR A 118 15.14 19.34 -8.37
N ASN A 119 14.66 18.80 -9.48
CA ASN A 119 15.39 18.72 -10.74
C ASN A 119 14.82 19.76 -11.71
N PHE A 120 15.58 20.18 -12.72
CA PHE A 120 14.98 20.90 -13.85
C PHE A 120 14.50 19.92 -14.92
N ASP A 121 13.29 20.14 -15.41
CA ASP A 121 12.79 19.47 -16.61
C ASP A 121 13.43 20.02 -17.90
N ALA A 122 13.11 19.43 -19.05
CA ALA A 122 13.64 19.87 -20.34
C ALA A 122 13.23 21.32 -20.72
N GLY A 123 12.19 21.85 -20.10
CA GLY A 123 11.71 23.23 -20.29
C GLY A 123 12.27 24.23 -19.28
N GLY A 124 13.14 23.80 -18.36
CA GLY A 124 13.69 24.65 -17.31
C GLY A 124 12.72 24.93 -16.14
N VAL A 125 11.64 24.15 -16.03
CA VAL A 125 10.69 24.21 -14.92
C VAL A 125 11.16 23.29 -13.80
N LYS A 126 10.93 23.69 -12.54
CA LYS A 126 11.24 22.87 -11.37
C LYS A 126 10.33 21.64 -11.35
N ASP A 127 10.94 20.47 -11.30
CA ASP A 127 10.30 19.18 -11.06
C ASP A 127 10.67 18.72 -9.65
N PHE A 128 9.71 18.79 -8.74
CA PHE A 128 9.87 18.37 -7.35
C PHE A 128 9.60 16.88 -7.14
N LEU A 129 9.38 16.09 -8.20
CA LEU A 129 9.40 14.63 -8.09
C LEU A 129 10.82 14.09 -8.24
N PRO A 130 11.18 13.04 -7.48
CA PRO A 130 12.39 12.28 -7.71
C PRO A 130 12.47 11.76 -9.15
N ALA A 131 13.68 11.64 -9.69
CA ALA A 131 13.93 11.24 -11.08
C ALA A 131 13.19 9.96 -11.51
N GLY A 132 13.04 8.98 -10.62
CA GLY A 132 12.33 7.73 -10.88
C GLY A 132 10.81 7.85 -10.92
N LEU A 133 10.24 8.96 -10.45
CA LEU A 133 8.80 9.17 -10.25
C LEU A 133 8.20 10.21 -11.18
N THR A 134 9.01 11.04 -11.84
CA THR A 134 8.59 12.12 -12.78
C THR A 134 7.54 11.69 -13.81
N GLN A 135 7.58 10.44 -14.28
CA GLN A 135 6.68 9.89 -15.31
C GLN A 135 5.40 9.28 -14.73
N LEU A 136 5.29 9.10 -13.41
CA LEU A 136 4.12 8.45 -12.81
C LEU A 136 2.80 9.20 -13.01
N PRO A 137 2.72 10.55 -12.92
CA PRO A 137 1.46 11.25 -13.11
C PRO A 137 0.82 10.93 -14.46
N THR A 138 1.61 10.95 -15.54
CA THR A 138 1.13 10.65 -16.89
C THR A 138 0.79 9.18 -17.06
N ILE A 139 1.61 8.27 -16.52
CA ILE A 139 1.35 6.83 -16.57
C ILE A 139 0.04 6.48 -15.87
N PHE A 140 -0.16 6.94 -14.62
CA PHE A 140 -1.38 6.66 -13.85
C PHE A 140 -2.62 7.26 -14.51
N PHE A 141 -2.51 8.46 -15.08
CA PHE A 141 -3.59 9.06 -15.85
C PHE A 141 -3.97 8.21 -17.07
N LEU A 142 -3.00 7.75 -17.86
CA LEU A 142 -3.24 6.89 -19.02
C LEU A 142 -3.89 5.55 -18.62
N PHE A 143 -3.39 4.90 -17.56
CA PHE A 143 -4.03 3.67 -17.05
C PHE A 143 -5.46 3.94 -16.59
N SER A 144 -5.74 5.07 -15.95
CA SER A 144 -7.10 5.43 -15.56
C SER A 144 -8.05 5.52 -16.77
N LEU A 145 -7.61 6.16 -17.87
CA LEU A 145 -8.39 6.21 -19.10
C LEU A 145 -8.68 4.81 -19.67
N ILE A 146 -7.70 3.91 -19.62
CA ILE A 146 -7.88 2.51 -20.03
C ILE A 146 -8.95 1.82 -19.15
N TYR A 147 -8.91 2.02 -17.84
CA TYR A 147 -9.93 1.47 -16.93
C TYR A 147 -11.32 2.07 -17.17
N PHE A 148 -11.45 3.37 -17.45
CA PHE A 148 -12.73 3.98 -17.81
C PHE A 148 -13.29 3.42 -19.12
N ALA A 149 -12.44 3.24 -20.14
CA ALA A 149 -12.84 2.58 -21.38
C ALA A 149 -13.30 1.13 -21.12
N PHE A 150 -12.60 0.43 -20.22
CA PHE A 150 -12.96 -0.94 -19.84
C PHE A 150 -14.32 -1.00 -19.12
N ILE A 151 -14.61 -0.04 -18.23
CA ILE A 151 -15.93 0.09 -17.59
C ILE A 151 -17.01 0.32 -18.64
N GLY A 152 -16.77 1.24 -19.59
CA GLY A 152 -17.72 1.50 -20.68
C GLY A 152 -18.02 0.25 -21.50
N PHE A 153 -17.00 -0.53 -21.83
CA PHE A 153 -17.15 -1.81 -22.51
C PHE A 153 -17.91 -2.85 -21.67
N TRP A 154 -17.62 -2.95 -20.36
CA TRP A 154 -18.32 -3.86 -19.46
C TRP A 154 -19.80 -3.51 -19.32
N ILE A 155 -20.13 -2.23 -19.16
CA ILE A 155 -21.51 -1.74 -19.10
C ILE A 155 -22.23 -2.05 -20.41
N TYR A 156 -21.58 -1.84 -21.56
CA TYR A 156 -22.16 -2.18 -22.87
C TYR A 156 -22.52 -3.67 -22.96
N ILE A 157 -21.62 -4.56 -22.55
CA ILE A 157 -21.87 -6.01 -22.54
C ILE A 157 -23.01 -6.38 -21.57
N CYS A 158 -23.02 -5.82 -20.36
CA CYS A 158 -24.11 -6.02 -19.40
C CYS A 158 -25.45 -5.51 -19.95
N TYR A 159 -25.45 -4.37 -20.64
CA TYR A 159 -26.65 -3.82 -21.26
C TYR A 159 -27.18 -4.66 -22.42
N LYS A 160 -26.31 -5.36 -23.15
CA LYS A 160 -26.72 -6.27 -24.22
C LYS A 160 -27.30 -7.57 -23.65
N SER A 161 -26.71 -8.09 -22.58
CA SER A 161 -27.09 -9.36 -21.93
C SER A 161 -27.93 -9.14 -20.65
N LYS A 162 -28.89 -8.19 -20.63
CA LYS A 162 -29.60 -7.77 -19.40
C LYS A 162 -30.19 -8.92 -18.58
N ARG A 163 -30.65 -9.99 -19.24
CA ARG A 163 -31.26 -11.15 -18.57
C ARG A 163 -30.26 -11.95 -17.73
N SER A 164 -28.97 -11.86 -18.04
CA SER A 164 -27.89 -12.61 -17.38
C SER A 164 -27.07 -11.72 -16.44
N VAL A 165 -27.53 -10.49 -16.15
CA VAL A 165 -26.83 -9.55 -15.26
C VAL A 165 -27.25 -9.77 -13.81
N HIS A 166 -26.41 -10.49 -13.06
CA HIS A 166 -26.50 -10.58 -11.61
C HIS A 166 -25.76 -9.45 -10.88
N ARG A 167 -26.01 -9.30 -9.56
CA ARG A 167 -25.40 -8.27 -8.69
C ARG A 167 -23.87 -8.23 -8.74
N ILE A 168 -23.26 -9.34 -9.09
CA ILE A 168 -21.81 -9.55 -9.24
C ILE A 168 -21.25 -8.65 -10.33
N HIS A 169 -21.91 -8.59 -11.48
CA HIS A 169 -21.47 -7.75 -12.59
C HIS A 169 -21.48 -6.26 -12.20
N LEU A 170 -22.43 -5.84 -11.34
CA LEU A 170 -22.48 -4.49 -10.77
C LEU A 170 -21.34 -4.26 -9.77
N LEU A 171 -21.05 -5.23 -8.90
CA LEU A 171 -19.90 -5.16 -7.98
C LEU A 171 -18.57 -5.10 -8.75
N MET A 172 -18.41 -5.87 -9.82
CA MET A 172 -17.25 -5.84 -10.70
C MET A 172 -17.12 -4.50 -11.44
N ALA A 173 -18.23 -3.92 -11.91
CA ALA A 173 -18.25 -2.57 -12.46
C ALA A 173 -17.80 -1.54 -11.41
N GLY A 174 -18.27 -1.69 -10.17
CA GLY A 174 -17.86 -0.88 -9.02
C GLY A 174 -16.37 -1.02 -8.71
N LEU A 175 -15.80 -2.22 -8.79
CA LEU A 175 -14.37 -2.46 -8.62
C LEU A 175 -13.51 -1.76 -9.67
N LEU A 176 -13.92 -1.85 -10.93
CA LEU A 176 -13.24 -1.17 -12.03
C LEU A 176 -13.34 0.36 -11.86
N LEU A 177 -14.50 0.87 -11.44
CA LEU A 177 -14.69 2.30 -11.17
C LEU A 177 -13.79 2.80 -10.04
N MET A 178 -13.76 2.09 -8.91
CA MET A 178 -12.88 2.45 -7.79
C MET A 178 -11.40 2.38 -8.20
N LYS A 179 -11.00 1.41 -9.04
CA LYS A 179 -9.64 1.34 -9.58
C LYS A 179 -9.32 2.57 -10.44
N ALA A 180 -10.22 2.98 -11.33
CA ALA A 180 -10.03 4.12 -12.21
C ALA A 180 -9.92 5.44 -11.42
N LEU A 181 -10.83 5.66 -10.45
CA LEU A 181 -10.82 6.84 -9.59
C LEU A 181 -9.56 6.92 -8.72
N ASN A 182 -9.14 5.78 -8.14
CA ASN A 182 -7.91 5.70 -7.37
C ASN A 182 -6.68 6.10 -8.19
N LEU A 183 -6.61 5.67 -9.46
CA LEU A 183 -5.52 6.06 -10.36
C LEU A 183 -5.55 7.54 -10.76
N ILE A 184 -6.74 8.15 -10.93
CA ILE A 184 -6.83 9.61 -11.12
C ILE A 184 -6.30 10.34 -9.89
N CYS A 185 -6.75 9.96 -8.69
CA CYS A 185 -6.28 10.60 -7.47
C CYS A 185 -4.76 10.43 -7.29
N ALA A 186 -4.21 9.26 -7.61
CA ALA A 186 -2.77 9.04 -7.60
C ALA A 186 -2.04 9.90 -8.64
N ALA A 187 -2.60 10.06 -9.84
CA ALA A 187 -2.03 10.91 -10.87
C ALA A 187 -2.01 12.38 -10.44
N GLU A 188 -3.12 12.89 -9.91
CA GLU A 188 -3.27 14.27 -9.43
C GLU A 188 -2.39 14.54 -8.22
N ASP A 189 -2.33 13.65 -7.23
CA ASP A 189 -1.42 13.77 -6.08
C ASP A 189 0.03 13.92 -6.55
N LYS A 190 0.49 13.02 -7.43
CA LYS A 190 1.85 13.08 -7.96
C LYS A 190 2.08 14.32 -8.83
N HIS A 191 1.11 14.72 -9.63
CA HIS A 191 1.21 15.93 -10.43
C HIS A 191 1.28 17.19 -9.56
N TYR A 192 0.48 17.23 -8.49
CA TYR A 192 0.48 18.33 -7.54
C TYR A 192 1.85 18.46 -6.88
N VAL A 193 2.36 17.37 -6.28
CA VAL A 193 3.69 17.33 -5.67
C VAL A 193 4.76 17.73 -6.68
N LYS A 194 4.67 17.26 -7.94
CA LYS A 194 5.60 17.61 -9.02
C LYS A 194 5.75 19.12 -9.21
N VAL A 195 4.66 19.88 -9.08
CA VAL A 195 4.60 21.32 -9.37
C VAL A 195 4.81 22.17 -8.12
N THR A 196 4.27 21.76 -6.97
CA THR A 196 4.27 22.56 -5.74
C THR A 196 5.38 22.17 -4.75
N GLY A 197 5.88 20.93 -4.85
CA GLY A 197 6.84 20.37 -3.90
C GLY A 197 6.25 20.01 -2.54
N THR A 198 4.94 20.13 -2.34
CA THR A 198 4.29 19.79 -1.06
C THR A 198 3.19 18.74 -1.25
N PRO A 199 3.12 17.72 -0.38
CA PRO A 199 1.96 16.84 -0.34
C PRO A 199 0.77 17.63 0.21
N HIS A 200 -0.31 17.71 -0.55
CA HIS A 200 -1.58 18.28 -0.09
C HIS A 200 -2.61 17.16 0.05
N GLY A 201 -3.72 17.41 0.77
CA GLY A 201 -4.71 16.42 1.23
C GLY A 201 -5.42 15.57 0.17
N TRP A 202 -4.96 15.56 -1.08
CA TRP A 202 -5.32 14.59 -2.13
C TRP A 202 -4.93 13.15 -1.78
N ASP A 203 -3.88 12.97 -0.99
CA ASP A 203 -3.48 11.68 -0.43
C ASP A 203 -4.62 11.03 0.37
N VAL A 204 -5.42 11.81 1.10
CA VAL A 204 -6.59 11.34 1.84
C VAL A 204 -7.61 10.68 0.91
N LEU A 205 -7.95 11.31 -0.22
CA LEU A 205 -8.90 10.75 -1.19
C LEU A 205 -8.35 9.48 -1.84
N PHE A 206 -7.06 9.46 -2.17
CA PHE A 206 -6.37 8.25 -2.63
C PHE A 206 -6.52 7.11 -1.62
N TYR A 207 -6.22 7.35 -0.33
CA TYR A 207 -6.35 6.32 0.71
C TYR A 207 -7.80 5.86 0.91
N ILE A 208 -8.79 6.75 0.83
CA ILE A 208 -10.20 6.40 0.92
C ILE A 208 -10.61 5.47 -0.23
N PHE A 209 -10.34 5.85 -1.48
CA PHE A 209 -10.71 5.03 -2.63
C PHE A 209 -9.96 3.71 -2.68
N GLN A 210 -8.68 3.71 -2.30
CA GLN A 210 -7.90 2.48 -2.14
C GLN A 210 -8.52 1.55 -1.10
N SER A 211 -8.96 2.09 0.05
CA SER A 211 -9.59 1.29 1.11
C SER A 211 -10.90 0.67 0.63
N ILE A 212 -11.77 1.47 0.01
CA ILE A 212 -13.05 1.00 -0.56
C ILE A 212 -12.80 -0.08 -1.62
N ARG A 213 -11.81 0.10 -2.49
CA ARG A 213 -11.44 -0.89 -3.52
C ARG A 213 -11.02 -2.22 -2.91
N VAL A 214 -10.18 -2.21 -1.86
CA VAL A 214 -9.70 -3.44 -1.20
C VAL A 214 -10.86 -4.18 -0.54
N VAL A 215 -11.75 -3.45 0.16
CA VAL A 215 -12.94 -4.04 0.78
C VAL A 215 -13.84 -4.68 -0.28
N LEU A 216 -14.17 -3.96 -1.35
CA LEU A 216 -14.99 -4.50 -2.44
C LEU A 216 -14.35 -5.73 -3.08
N LEU A 217 -13.03 -5.76 -3.24
CA LEU A 217 -12.33 -6.90 -3.85
C LEU A 217 -12.47 -8.13 -2.97
N PHE A 218 -12.27 -7.96 -1.66
CA PHE A 218 -12.45 -9.02 -0.69
C PHE A 218 -13.90 -9.51 -0.66
N THR A 219 -14.89 -8.60 -0.73
CA THR A 219 -16.30 -8.97 -0.85
C THR A 219 -16.56 -9.84 -2.08
N VAL A 220 -16.02 -9.48 -3.25
CA VAL A 220 -16.18 -10.28 -4.47
C VAL A 220 -15.51 -11.66 -4.34
N ILE A 221 -14.31 -11.73 -3.76
CA ILE A 221 -13.61 -13.01 -3.53
C ILE A 221 -14.42 -13.92 -2.59
N VAL A 222 -14.94 -13.38 -1.49
CA VAL A 222 -15.78 -14.14 -0.55
C VAL A 222 -17.06 -14.61 -1.24
N LEU A 223 -17.73 -13.75 -2.01
CA LEU A 223 -18.94 -14.12 -2.74
C LEU A 223 -18.69 -15.23 -3.78
N ILE A 224 -17.52 -15.24 -4.42
CA ILE A 224 -17.10 -16.34 -5.30
C ILE A 224 -16.86 -17.61 -4.48
N GLY A 225 -16.16 -17.51 -3.36
CA GLY A 225 -15.78 -18.64 -2.51
C GLY A 225 -16.96 -19.30 -1.75
N THR A 226 -18.01 -18.54 -1.44
CA THR A 226 -19.22 -19.03 -0.78
C THR A 226 -20.35 -19.39 -1.75
N GLY A 227 -20.08 -19.43 -3.06
CA GLY A 227 -21.02 -19.88 -4.08
C GLY A 227 -22.22 -18.95 -4.28
N TRP A 228 -22.02 -17.64 -4.26
CA TRP A 228 -23.05 -16.61 -4.55
C TRP A 228 -24.31 -16.62 -3.64
N SER A 229 -24.35 -17.49 -2.62
CA SER A 229 -25.49 -17.78 -1.75
C SER A 229 -25.85 -16.66 -0.75
N PHE A 230 -24.95 -15.71 -0.49
CA PHE A 230 -25.08 -14.78 0.66
C PHE A 230 -26.18 -13.70 0.54
N LEU A 231 -27.02 -13.71 -0.51
CA LEU A 231 -28.05 -12.69 -0.74
C LEU A 231 -29.40 -13.23 -1.26
N LYS A 232 -29.67 -14.53 -1.08
CA LYS A 232 -31.02 -15.10 -1.19
C LYS A 232 -31.56 -15.37 0.23
N PRO A 233 -32.56 -14.64 0.74
CA PRO A 233 -32.95 -14.66 2.15
C PRO A 233 -33.78 -15.88 2.57
N PHE A 234 -33.62 -17.04 1.93
CA PHE A 234 -34.36 -18.26 2.24
C PHE A 234 -33.42 -19.44 2.20
N LEU A 235 -32.98 -19.84 3.40
CA LEU A 235 -32.28 -21.08 3.70
C LEU A 235 -32.87 -22.24 2.90
N GLN A 236 -32.04 -22.87 2.06
CA GLN A 236 -32.34 -24.13 1.39
C GLN A 236 -32.73 -25.17 2.45
N GLU A 237 -33.79 -25.95 2.23
CA GLU A 237 -34.30 -26.91 3.21
C GLU A 237 -33.27 -27.95 3.67
N LYS A 238 -32.21 -28.16 2.89
CA LYS A 238 -31.07 -29.01 3.25
C LYS A 238 -30.17 -28.36 4.30
N GLU A 239 -29.95 -27.04 4.25
CA GLU A 239 -29.30 -26.29 5.33
C GLU A 239 -30.21 -26.12 6.54
N LYS A 240 -31.55 -26.03 6.33
CA LYS A 240 -32.54 -26.11 7.41
C LYS A 240 -32.54 -27.49 8.08
N LYS A 241 -32.30 -28.60 7.37
CA LYS A 241 -32.10 -29.94 7.97
C LYS A 241 -30.79 -30.02 8.75
N VAL A 242 -29.71 -29.42 8.24
CA VAL A 242 -28.47 -29.30 9.00
C VAL A 242 -28.72 -28.45 10.25
N LEU A 243 -29.37 -27.28 10.17
CA LEU A 243 -29.70 -26.43 11.33
C LEU A 243 -30.78 -27.03 12.26
N MET A 244 -31.76 -27.79 11.75
CA MET A 244 -32.81 -28.47 12.54
C MET A 244 -32.28 -29.76 13.18
N ILE A 245 -31.16 -30.30 12.71
CA ILE A 245 -30.40 -31.34 13.41
C ILE A 245 -29.40 -30.66 14.37
N VAL A 246 -28.69 -29.62 13.92
CA VAL A 246 -27.62 -28.93 14.64
C VAL A 246 -28.16 -28.13 15.82
N ILE A 247 -29.35 -27.53 15.78
CA ILE A 247 -29.94 -26.78 16.90
C ILE A 247 -30.39 -27.73 18.03
N PRO A 248 -31.16 -28.80 17.79
CA PRO A 248 -31.43 -29.81 18.80
C PRO A 248 -30.17 -30.55 19.23
N LEU A 249 -29.20 -30.80 18.35
CA LEU A 249 -27.91 -31.41 18.69
C LEU A 249 -27.01 -30.46 19.48
N GLN A 250 -27.10 -29.14 19.28
CA GLN A 250 -26.45 -28.10 20.08
C GLN A 250 -27.14 -27.91 21.41
N VAL A 251 -28.48 -28.03 21.48
CA VAL A 251 -29.22 -28.10 22.73
C VAL A 251 -28.89 -29.40 23.47
N LEU A 252 -28.78 -30.53 22.78
CA LEU A 252 -28.32 -31.81 23.33
C LEU A 252 -26.85 -31.76 23.74
N ALA A 253 -26.00 -31.02 23.02
CA ALA A 253 -24.59 -30.78 23.34
C ALA A 253 -24.42 -29.77 24.48
N ASN A 254 -25.34 -28.82 24.65
CA ASN A 254 -25.39 -27.90 25.79
C ASN A 254 -25.94 -28.61 27.03
N VAL A 255 -26.97 -29.47 26.89
CA VAL A 255 -27.46 -30.36 27.95
C VAL A 255 -26.40 -31.40 28.30
N ALA A 256 -25.72 -31.99 27.32
CA ALA A 256 -24.59 -32.88 27.53
C ALA A 256 -23.39 -32.14 28.14
N SER A 257 -23.13 -30.88 27.77
CA SER A 257 -22.09 -30.05 28.39
C SER A 257 -22.42 -29.70 29.84
N ILE A 258 -23.70 -29.55 30.18
CA ILE A 258 -24.16 -29.36 31.58
C ILE A 258 -24.05 -30.68 32.35
N VAL A 259 -24.41 -31.82 31.75
CA VAL A 259 -24.31 -33.16 32.36
C VAL A 259 -22.86 -33.67 32.45
N ILE A 260 -22.00 -33.30 31.51
CA ILE A 260 -20.53 -33.51 31.52
C ILE A 260 -19.85 -32.49 32.43
N GLY A 261 -20.47 -31.32 32.64
CA GLY A 261 -20.09 -30.37 33.68
C GLY A 261 -20.28 -30.94 35.10
N GLU A 262 -21.20 -31.90 35.28
CA GLU A 262 -21.41 -32.61 36.54
C GLU A 262 -20.77 -34.01 36.59
N THR A 263 -20.43 -34.62 35.46
CA THR A 263 -19.62 -35.84 35.42
C THR A 263 -18.17 -35.51 35.08
N GLY A 264 -17.40 -35.33 36.14
CA GLY A 264 -15.95 -35.14 36.11
C GLY A 264 -15.16 -36.20 35.32
N PRO A 265 -13.85 -36.01 35.23
CA PRO A 265 -13.00 -36.24 34.06
C PRO A 265 -12.66 -37.71 33.84
N PHE A 266 -12.94 -38.29 32.67
CA PHE A 266 -12.39 -39.62 32.34
C PHE A 266 -12.18 -39.95 30.86
N ILE A 267 -11.74 -39.03 29.99
CA ILE A 267 -10.93 -39.39 28.81
C ILE A 267 -9.84 -38.33 28.61
N LYS A 268 -8.57 -38.76 28.67
CA LYS A 268 -7.41 -37.90 28.93
C LYS A 268 -6.90 -37.08 27.72
N ASP A 269 -7.41 -37.30 26.50
CA ASP A 269 -6.80 -36.72 25.29
C ASP A 269 -7.78 -36.03 24.31
N TRP A 270 -9.09 -36.02 24.56
CA TRP A 270 -10.08 -35.53 23.58
C TRP A 270 -10.01 -34.00 23.34
N VAL A 271 -9.80 -33.22 24.41
CA VAL A 271 -9.69 -31.75 24.33
C VAL A 271 -8.37 -31.33 23.68
N THR A 272 -7.30 -32.06 23.95
CA THR A 272 -5.95 -31.78 23.42
C THR A 272 -5.92 -31.96 21.91
N TRP A 273 -6.53 -33.01 21.37
CA TRP A 273 -6.54 -33.26 19.92
C TRP A 273 -7.39 -32.25 19.14
N ASN A 274 -8.57 -31.87 19.65
CA ASN A 274 -9.41 -30.86 18.97
C ASN A 274 -8.79 -29.45 18.98
N GLN A 275 -8.09 -29.08 20.05
CA GLN A 275 -7.31 -27.84 20.09
C GLN A 275 -6.11 -27.89 19.13
N VAL A 276 -5.47 -29.05 18.99
CA VAL A 276 -4.32 -29.24 18.08
C VAL A 276 -4.75 -29.13 16.61
N PHE A 277 -5.86 -29.73 16.18
CA PHE A 277 -6.31 -29.66 14.78
C PHE A 277 -6.63 -28.23 14.32
N LEU A 278 -7.31 -27.44 15.16
CA LEU A 278 -7.62 -26.04 14.85
C LEU A 278 -6.35 -25.16 14.79
N LEU A 279 -5.37 -25.45 15.65
CA LEU A 279 -4.09 -24.75 15.68
C LEU A 279 -3.23 -25.10 14.45
N VAL A 280 -3.28 -26.36 13.99
CA VAL A 280 -2.61 -26.82 12.76
C VAL A 280 -3.20 -26.15 11.52
N ASP A 281 -4.52 -26.04 11.40
CA ASP A 281 -5.17 -25.39 10.25
C ASP A 281 -4.81 -23.90 10.16
N ILE A 282 -4.80 -23.19 11.30
CA ILE A 282 -4.39 -21.78 11.36
C ILE A 282 -2.90 -21.63 11.01
N ILE A 283 -2.02 -22.49 11.53
CA ILE A 283 -0.58 -22.48 11.19
C ILE A 283 -0.37 -22.76 9.70
N CYS A 284 -1.10 -23.73 9.12
CA CYS A 284 -0.98 -24.09 7.71
C CYS A 284 -1.43 -22.95 6.78
N CYS A 285 -2.55 -22.29 7.12
CA CYS A 285 -3.03 -21.11 6.39
C CYS A 285 -2.01 -19.96 6.45
N CYS A 286 -1.46 -19.68 7.64
CA CYS A 286 -0.42 -18.68 7.81
C CYS A 286 0.88 -19.05 7.06
N ALA A 287 1.28 -20.32 7.05
CA ALA A 287 2.47 -20.80 6.36
C ALA A 287 2.36 -20.75 4.83
N ILE A 288 1.15 -20.71 4.25
CA ILE A 288 0.94 -20.51 2.81
C ILE A 288 0.82 -19.03 2.48
N ILE A 289 0.03 -18.27 3.24
CA ILE A 289 -0.23 -16.85 2.97
C ILE A 289 1.03 -16.00 3.21
N PHE A 290 1.81 -16.29 4.25
CA PHE A 290 2.96 -15.47 4.63
C PHE A 290 4.06 -15.53 3.56
N PRO A 291 4.49 -16.69 3.01
CA PRO A 291 5.43 -16.74 1.90
C PRO A 291 4.90 -16.14 0.60
N ILE A 292 3.60 -16.19 0.33
CA ILE A 292 3.01 -15.54 -0.86
C ILE A 292 3.12 -14.02 -0.74
N VAL A 293 2.68 -13.44 0.38
CA VAL A 293 2.79 -12.00 0.63
C VAL A 293 4.25 -11.57 0.69
N TRP A 294 5.09 -12.35 1.37
CA TRP A 294 6.52 -12.08 1.50
C TRP A 294 7.26 -12.24 0.16
N SER A 295 6.91 -13.21 -0.68
CA SER A 295 7.50 -13.38 -2.01
C SER A 295 7.08 -12.27 -2.95
N ILE A 296 5.82 -11.82 -2.94
CA ILE A 296 5.40 -10.64 -3.70
C ILE A 296 6.16 -9.40 -3.22
N ARG A 297 6.30 -9.22 -1.90
CA ARG A 297 7.08 -8.11 -1.32
C ARG A 297 8.56 -8.19 -1.69
N ILE A 298 9.17 -9.38 -1.65
CA ILE A 298 10.56 -9.61 -2.04
C ILE A 298 10.74 -9.39 -3.53
N VAL A 299 9.84 -9.88 -4.39
CA VAL A 299 9.95 -9.71 -5.83
C VAL A 299 9.77 -8.23 -6.18
N VAL A 300 8.82 -7.52 -5.58
CA VAL A 300 8.65 -6.07 -5.77
C VAL A 300 9.82 -5.29 -5.19
N PHE A 301 10.35 -5.68 -4.03
CA PHE A 301 11.52 -5.06 -3.42
C PHE A 301 12.76 -5.30 -4.29
N ALA A 302 13.03 -6.54 -4.69
CA ALA A 302 14.11 -6.90 -5.60
C ALA A 302 13.97 -6.19 -6.94
N LEU A 303 12.76 -6.08 -7.50
CA LEU A 303 12.51 -5.30 -8.71
C LEU A 303 12.79 -3.81 -8.50
N LYS A 304 12.44 -3.24 -7.33
CA LYS A 304 12.77 -1.85 -6.94
C LYS A 304 14.27 -1.66 -6.66
N THR A 305 14.97 -2.68 -6.20
CA THR A 305 16.41 -2.65 -5.92
C THR A 305 17.24 -2.87 -7.19
N ILE A 306 16.76 -3.68 -8.13
CA ILE A 306 17.42 -3.98 -9.42
C ILE A 306 17.12 -2.89 -10.44
N ALA A 307 15.93 -2.29 -10.42
CA ALA A 307 15.66 -1.09 -11.18
C ALA A 307 16.54 0.03 -10.61
N ALA A 308 17.53 0.48 -11.38
CA ALA A 308 18.26 1.69 -11.05
C ALA A 308 17.24 2.79 -10.69
N TYR A 309 17.49 3.59 -9.65
CA TYR A 309 16.53 4.57 -9.09
C TYR A 309 15.77 5.41 -10.14
N LYS A 310 16.36 5.61 -11.33
CA LYS A 310 15.75 6.26 -12.52
C LYS A 310 14.56 5.52 -13.14
N TYR A 311 14.43 4.21 -12.94
CA TYR A 311 13.43 3.33 -13.54
C TYR A 311 12.36 2.87 -12.56
N GLN A 312 12.22 3.53 -11.41
CA GLN A 312 11.19 3.19 -10.43
C GLN A 312 9.77 3.26 -11.02
N TRP A 313 9.53 4.13 -12.01
CA TRP A 313 8.27 4.18 -12.75
C TRP A 313 7.95 2.88 -13.52
N VAL A 314 8.96 2.12 -13.97
CA VAL A 314 8.78 0.85 -14.69
C VAL A 314 8.14 -0.18 -13.77
N SER A 315 8.63 -0.28 -12.53
CA SER A 315 8.10 -1.19 -11.52
C SER A 315 6.64 -0.88 -11.20
N ASN A 316 6.28 0.40 -11.06
CA ASN A 316 4.90 0.82 -10.85
C ASN A 316 4.02 0.54 -12.09
N ALA A 317 4.53 0.81 -13.30
CA ALA A 317 3.80 0.50 -14.52
C ALA A 317 3.57 -1.01 -14.68
N ALA A 318 4.56 -1.84 -14.36
CA ALA A 318 4.43 -3.30 -14.39
C ALA A 318 3.38 -3.81 -13.38
N GLU A 319 3.32 -3.22 -12.19
CA GLU A 319 2.28 -3.51 -11.19
C GLU A 319 0.87 -3.19 -11.73
N GLU A 320 0.73 -2.07 -12.42
CA GLU A 320 -0.53 -1.67 -13.07
C GLU A 320 -0.90 -2.58 -14.26
N ILE A 321 0.07 -3.03 -15.05
CA ILE A 321 -0.14 -4.03 -16.11
C ILE A 321 -0.62 -5.36 -15.52
N ALA A 322 0.02 -5.84 -14.45
CA ALA A 322 -0.39 -7.07 -13.77
C ALA A 322 -1.80 -6.93 -13.19
N SER A 323 -2.12 -5.79 -12.59
CA SER A 323 -3.47 -5.50 -12.11
C SER A 323 -4.47 -5.49 -13.27
N LEU A 324 -4.17 -4.87 -14.40
CA LEU A 324 -5.05 -4.83 -15.57
C LEU A 324 -5.30 -6.23 -16.13
N ALA A 325 -4.24 -7.05 -16.26
CA ALA A 325 -4.36 -8.44 -16.68
C ALA A 325 -5.28 -9.25 -15.76
N PHE A 326 -5.16 -9.07 -14.44
CA PHE A 326 -6.07 -9.68 -13.47
C PHE A 326 -7.54 -9.29 -13.72
N TYR A 327 -7.83 -8.00 -13.92
CA TYR A 327 -9.18 -7.54 -14.22
C TYR A 327 -9.71 -8.08 -15.56
N VAL A 328 -8.85 -8.23 -16.58
CA VAL A 328 -9.21 -8.83 -17.87
C VAL A 328 -9.54 -10.31 -17.74
N VAL A 329 -8.76 -11.07 -16.98
CA VAL A 329 -9.04 -12.49 -16.69
C VAL A 329 -10.36 -12.63 -15.93
N MET A 330 -10.54 -11.81 -14.88
CA MET A 330 -11.78 -11.79 -14.10
C MET A 330 -12.99 -11.45 -15.00
N PHE A 331 -12.87 -10.45 -15.87
CA PHE A 331 -13.90 -10.13 -16.86
C PHE A 331 -14.21 -11.33 -17.76
N TYR A 332 -13.20 -12.02 -18.29
CA TYR A 332 -13.41 -13.13 -19.22
C TYR A 332 -14.14 -14.30 -18.56
N MET A 333 -13.75 -14.63 -17.34
CA MET A 333 -14.33 -15.73 -16.55
C MET A 333 -15.76 -15.43 -16.10
N PHE A 334 -16.05 -14.19 -15.71
CA PHE A 334 -17.33 -13.81 -15.11
C PHE A 334 -18.18 -12.90 -16.01
N ARG A 335 -17.98 -12.93 -17.33
CA ARG A 335 -18.80 -12.16 -18.28
C ARG A 335 -20.25 -12.68 -18.28
N PRO A 336 -21.25 -11.81 -18.50
CA PRO A 336 -22.64 -12.25 -18.60
C PRO A 336 -22.85 -12.99 -19.93
N VAL A 337 -23.06 -14.31 -19.85
CA VAL A 337 -23.42 -15.20 -20.98
C VAL A 337 -24.83 -15.74 -20.72
N GLU A 338 -25.65 -15.87 -21.78
CA GLU A 338 -27.03 -16.38 -21.67
C GLU A 338 -27.13 -17.80 -21.08
N LYS A 339 -26.06 -18.60 -21.19
CA LYS A 339 -25.89 -19.89 -20.51
C LYS A 339 -24.47 -20.00 -20.00
N ASN A 340 -24.20 -19.44 -18.83
CA ASN A 340 -22.92 -19.68 -18.17
C ASN A 340 -23.08 -20.94 -17.32
N GLU A 341 -22.30 -22.00 -17.58
CA GLU A 341 -22.46 -23.32 -16.91
C GLU A 341 -22.51 -23.20 -15.38
N TYR A 342 -21.76 -22.25 -14.81
CA TYR A 342 -21.76 -21.99 -13.36
C TYR A 342 -23.11 -21.50 -12.82
N PHE A 343 -23.87 -20.72 -13.60
CA PHE A 343 -25.19 -20.22 -13.19
C PHE A 343 -26.33 -21.14 -13.65
N VAL A 344 -26.14 -21.88 -14.75
CA VAL A 344 -27.11 -22.89 -15.21
C VAL A 344 -27.20 -24.04 -14.20
N LEU A 345 -26.07 -24.46 -13.61
CA LEU A 345 -26.08 -25.44 -12.53
C LEU A 345 -26.85 -24.94 -11.30
N ASP A 346 -26.70 -23.66 -10.95
CA ASP A 346 -27.47 -23.04 -9.85
C ASP A 346 -28.97 -22.96 -10.17
N GLU A 347 -29.36 -22.61 -11.41
CA GLU A 347 -30.77 -22.52 -11.84
C GLU A 347 -31.43 -23.90 -11.94
N GLU A 348 -30.76 -24.92 -12.48
CA GLU A 348 -31.27 -26.30 -12.55
C GLU A 348 -31.43 -26.93 -11.15
N GLU A 349 -30.49 -26.66 -10.23
CA GLU A 349 -30.64 -27.09 -8.83
C GLU A 349 -31.80 -26.37 -8.12
N GLU A 350 -32.06 -25.10 -8.45
CA GLU A 350 -33.17 -24.32 -7.92
C GLU A 350 -34.53 -24.81 -8.44
N GLU A 351 -34.67 -25.04 -9.76
CA GLU A 351 -35.89 -25.61 -10.35
C GLU A 351 -36.18 -27.02 -9.80
N ALA A 352 -35.15 -27.85 -9.62
CA ALA A 352 -35.29 -29.18 -9.01
C ALA A 352 -35.73 -29.11 -7.54
N ALA A 353 -35.24 -28.12 -6.78
CA ALA A 353 -35.65 -27.91 -5.40
C ALA A 353 -37.08 -27.37 -5.28
N GLU A 354 -37.49 -26.44 -6.15
CA GLU A 354 -38.87 -25.93 -6.19
C GLU A 354 -39.86 -27.02 -6.59
N MET A 355 -39.53 -27.87 -7.57
CA MET A 355 -40.37 -29.02 -7.94
C MET A 355 -40.53 -30.02 -6.79
N ALA A 356 -39.46 -30.33 -6.06
CA ALA A 356 -39.52 -31.22 -4.90
C ALA A 356 -40.40 -30.66 -3.76
N LEU A 357 -40.30 -29.35 -3.48
CA LEU A 357 -41.17 -28.70 -2.48
C LEU A 357 -42.63 -28.68 -2.90
N ARG A 358 -42.89 -28.51 -4.20
CA ARG A 358 -44.25 -28.53 -4.75
C ARG A 358 -44.86 -29.92 -4.71
N GLU A 359 -44.08 -30.97 -4.95
CA GLU A 359 -44.53 -32.36 -4.78
C GLU A 359 -44.86 -32.67 -3.32
N GLU A 360 -44.04 -32.22 -2.36
CA GLU A 360 -44.33 -32.40 -0.92
C GLU A 360 -45.59 -31.63 -0.47
N GLU A 361 -45.91 -30.47 -1.07
CA GLU A 361 -47.13 -29.71 -0.77
C GLU A 361 -48.41 -30.37 -1.34
N PHE A 362 -48.28 -31.23 -2.37
CA PHE A 362 -49.40 -31.99 -2.95
C PHE A 362 -49.67 -33.33 -2.26
N GLU A 363 -48.75 -33.84 -1.43
CA GLU A 363 -48.91 -35.09 -0.67
C GLU A 363 -49.43 -34.89 0.78
N LEU A 364 -49.69 -33.65 1.20
CA LEU A 364 -50.31 -33.27 2.47
C LEU A 364 -51.78 -32.86 2.28
#